data_AF-A0A7K4R5L6-F1
#
_entry.id   AF-A0A7K4R5L6-F1
#
_cell.length_a   1.000
_cell.length_b   1.000
_cell.length_c   1.000
_cell.angle_alpha   90.00
_cell.angle_beta   90.00
_cell.angle_gamma   90.00
#
_symmetry.space_group_name_H-M   'P 1'
#
loop_
_entity.id
_entity.type
_entity.pdbx_description
1 polymer ?
#
loop_
_entity_poly.entity_id
_entity_poly.type
_entity_poly.pdbx_seq_one_letter_code
_entity_poly.pdbx_strand_id
1 'polypeptide(L)'
;MKFPGSVLVSLVLFLSETTAALCLSAAYRAAGDPMWHWLTLLCALLPCVLVQLSLVFIHRDVTRDRPLVLLLHLLQLGPLVRCVEAFYIYYHAGRIEDPYVSITKKWQVPKDGYSEEIEKEVGQAERKLRTHRSAFSRASVIQAFLGSAPQLTLQLYICIMRQEITAARSIFMLLSLLSIVYGALRCNILAIKIKYDDYEVRVKAAAYLCIFLWRSFEIATRVTVLVLFSSVLRIWIFLVVMANFFGFYFFPWILFWRSKSPFPENIEKEFSRVGTTIVLCLLTFLYAGINMFCWSAVQVELNDPDLISKSQNWYQMTMYYTLRFVENAFLLLMWYLYKTDIYMYVCTPLLFLRLLLSYCMAIFFMLVFYQFCHPCKKLFSSSITEALLSCFKFLFFMRKTPKSTVLRDEAAEKTPENTDEAQSSSKTVDSQKGNLHQSASSNA
;
A
#
# COMPACT_ATOMS: atom_id res chain seq x y z
N MET A 1 -7.95 28.70 5.02
CA MET A 1 -7.97 27.23 4.76
C MET A 1 -7.49 26.92 3.34
N LYS A 2 -7.21 25.65 3.00
CA LYS A 2 -7.11 25.16 1.60
C LYS A 2 -8.46 24.61 1.11
N PHE A 3 -8.73 24.65 -0.20
CA PHE A 3 -9.94 24.11 -0.85
C PHE A 3 -10.09 22.57 -0.69
N PRO A 4 -11.30 22.02 -0.45
CA PRO A 4 -11.51 20.59 -0.21
C PRO A 4 -11.54 19.70 -1.47
N GLY A 5 -11.05 20.15 -2.63
CA GLY A 5 -11.21 19.48 -3.94
C GLY A 5 -10.90 17.98 -4.02
N SER A 6 -10.02 17.41 -3.17
CA SER A 6 -9.82 15.96 -3.16
C SER A 6 -11.03 15.16 -2.63
N VAL A 7 -11.91 15.78 -1.85
CA VAL A 7 -13.20 15.19 -1.42
C VAL A 7 -14.15 15.14 -2.62
N LEU A 8 -14.21 16.23 -3.41
CA LEU A 8 -14.99 16.30 -4.64
C LEU A 8 -14.55 15.25 -5.67
N VAL A 9 -13.24 15.11 -5.90
CA VAL A 9 -12.68 14.08 -6.80
C VAL A 9 -13.04 12.66 -6.32
N SER A 10 -12.92 12.37 -5.01
CA SER A 10 -13.36 11.08 -4.45
C SER A 10 -14.85 10.83 -4.69
N LEU A 11 -15.71 11.85 -4.52
CA LEU A 11 -17.15 11.71 -4.74
C LEU A 11 -17.50 11.50 -6.22
N VAL A 12 -16.90 12.28 -7.13
CA VAL A 12 -17.17 12.18 -8.57
C VAL A 12 -16.75 10.82 -9.12
N LEU A 13 -15.58 10.30 -8.71
CA LEU A 13 -15.15 8.94 -9.07
C LEU A 13 -16.12 7.89 -8.52
N PHE A 14 -16.46 7.95 -7.23
CA PHE A 14 -17.39 7.01 -6.59
C PHE A 14 -18.78 6.99 -7.28
N LEU A 15 -19.36 8.16 -7.56
CA LEU A 15 -20.67 8.26 -8.21
C LEU A 15 -20.62 7.80 -9.67
N SER A 16 -19.62 8.23 -10.45
CA SER A 16 -19.51 7.85 -11.87
C SER A 16 -19.26 6.36 -12.04
N GLU A 17 -18.42 5.76 -11.20
CA GLU A 17 -18.17 4.31 -11.18
C GLU A 17 -19.41 3.52 -10.76
N THR A 18 -20.13 3.96 -9.71
CA THR A 18 -21.36 3.30 -9.25
C THR A 18 -22.47 3.36 -10.29
N THR A 19 -22.71 4.54 -10.90
CA THR A 19 -23.70 4.71 -11.97
C THR A 19 -23.34 3.87 -13.20
N ALA A 20 -22.08 3.87 -13.63
CA ALA A 20 -21.64 3.07 -14.77
C ALA A 20 -21.79 1.56 -14.51
N ALA A 21 -21.49 1.09 -13.30
CA ALA A 21 -21.71 -0.31 -12.90
C ALA A 21 -23.19 -0.69 -12.93
N LEU A 22 -24.08 0.18 -12.43
CA LEU A 22 -25.53 -0.03 -12.45
C LEU A 22 -26.08 -0.06 -13.89
N CYS A 23 -25.71 0.92 -14.74
CA CYS A 23 -26.09 0.92 -16.15
C CYS A 23 -25.60 -0.32 -16.91
N LEU A 24 -24.35 -0.75 -16.68
CA LEU A 24 -23.78 -1.91 -17.37
C LEU A 24 -24.35 -3.24 -16.86
N SER A 25 -24.61 -3.36 -15.55
CA SER A 25 -25.31 -4.53 -15.00
C SER A 25 -26.76 -4.62 -15.47
N ALA A 26 -27.46 -3.51 -15.65
CA ALA A 26 -28.78 -3.49 -16.28
C ALA A 26 -28.72 -3.96 -17.74
N ALA A 27 -27.69 -3.54 -18.49
CA ALA A 27 -27.45 -4.04 -19.84
C ALA A 27 -27.17 -5.55 -19.89
N TYR A 28 -26.39 -6.11 -18.96
CA TYR A 28 -26.20 -7.57 -18.85
C TYR A 28 -27.50 -8.30 -18.52
N ARG A 29 -28.36 -7.75 -17.65
CA ARG A 29 -29.68 -8.33 -17.36
C ARG A 29 -30.59 -8.32 -18.59
N ALA A 30 -30.58 -7.24 -19.38
CA ALA A 30 -31.35 -7.14 -20.63
C ALA A 30 -30.81 -8.07 -21.73
N ALA A 31 -29.51 -8.33 -21.76
CA ALA A 31 -28.87 -9.26 -22.70
C ALA A 31 -29.04 -10.75 -22.33
N GLY A 32 -29.68 -11.07 -21.20
CA GLY A 32 -29.86 -12.45 -20.73
C GLY A 32 -28.66 -13.05 -20.00
N ASP A 33 -27.75 -12.23 -19.47
CA ASP A 33 -26.51 -12.64 -18.80
C ASP A 33 -26.58 -12.53 -17.25
N PRO A 34 -27.25 -13.45 -16.54
CA PRO A 34 -27.37 -13.37 -15.09
C PRO A 34 -26.01 -13.42 -14.37
N MET A 35 -25.03 -14.18 -14.89
CA MET A 35 -23.71 -14.29 -14.28
C MET A 35 -22.95 -12.95 -14.31
N TRP A 36 -22.89 -12.28 -15.47
CA TRP A 36 -22.20 -10.99 -15.58
C TRP A 36 -22.96 -9.86 -14.87
N HIS A 37 -24.30 -9.93 -14.83
CA HIS A 37 -25.13 -9.06 -14.01
C HIS A 37 -24.76 -9.15 -12.52
N TRP A 38 -24.82 -10.35 -11.93
CA TRP A 38 -24.54 -10.55 -10.50
C TRP A 38 -23.10 -10.26 -10.12
N LEU A 39 -22.11 -10.65 -10.93
CA LEU A 39 -20.70 -10.32 -10.66
C LEU A 39 -20.43 -8.81 -10.72
N THR A 40 -20.99 -8.11 -11.72
CA THR A 40 -20.84 -6.65 -11.85
C THR A 40 -21.49 -5.91 -10.69
N LEU A 41 -22.66 -6.37 -10.21
CA LEU A 41 -23.34 -5.84 -9.03
C LEU A 41 -22.56 -6.13 -7.74
N LEU A 42 -22.06 -7.35 -7.54
CA LEU A 42 -21.32 -7.72 -6.33
C LEU A 42 -20.05 -6.85 -6.16
N CYS A 43 -19.28 -6.68 -7.25
CA CYS A 43 -18.09 -5.81 -7.26
C CYS A 43 -18.41 -4.31 -7.09
N ALA A 44 -19.67 -3.88 -7.27
CA ALA A 44 -20.09 -2.49 -7.06
C ALA A 44 -20.72 -2.25 -5.68
N LEU A 45 -21.55 -3.16 -5.17
CA LEU A 45 -22.32 -2.97 -3.94
C LEU A 45 -21.51 -3.27 -2.67
N LEU A 46 -20.66 -4.30 -2.69
CA LEU A 46 -19.77 -4.64 -1.57
C LEU A 46 -18.86 -3.47 -1.13
N PRO A 47 -18.08 -2.81 -2.02
CA PRO A 47 -17.23 -1.68 -1.63
C PRO A 47 -18.05 -0.46 -1.20
N CYS A 48 -19.24 -0.22 -1.78
CA CYS A 48 -20.15 0.85 -1.35
C CYS A 48 -20.53 0.69 0.13
N VAL A 49 -20.94 -0.51 0.55
CA VAL A 49 -21.25 -0.80 1.97
C VAL A 49 -20.02 -0.55 2.86
N LEU A 50 -18.83 -1.01 2.45
CA LEU A 50 -17.59 -0.78 3.20
C LEU A 50 -17.21 0.71 3.28
N VAL A 51 -17.49 1.49 2.23
CA VAL A 51 -17.34 2.96 2.21
C VAL A 51 -18.32 3.64 3.16
N GLN A 52 -19.59 3.23 3.22
CA GLN A 52 -20.55 3.77 4.21
C GLN A 52 -20.07 3.51 5.64
N LEU A 53 -19.76 2.25 5.95
CA LEU A 53 -19.30 1.83 7.29
C LEU A 53 -18.03 2.59 7.69
N SER A 54 -17.08 2.75 6.77
CA SER A 54 -15.86 3.52 7.00
C SER A 54 -16.14 5.00 7.30
N LEU A 55 -17.07 5.62 6.57
CA LEU A 55 -17.44 7.02 6.82
C LEU A 55 -18.18 7.18 8.16
N VAL A 56 -19.12 6.29 8.49
CA VAL A 56 -19.85 6.27 9.77
C VAL A 56 -18.90 6.11 10.96
N PHE A 57 -17.96 5.17 10.84
CA PHE A 57 -16.94 4.89 11.84
C PHE A 57 -16.03 6.11 12.07
N ILE A 58 -15.48 6.70 11.00
CA ILE A 58 -14.51 7.81 11.10
C ILE A 58 -15.13 9.12 11.62
N HIS A 59 -16.41 9.36 11.41
CA HIS A 59 -17.11 10.52 11.98
C HIS A 59 -17.77 10.21 13.34
N ARG A 60 -17.72 8.94 13.77
CA ARG A 60 -18.25 8.41 15.04
C ARG A 60 -19.73 8.79 15.26
N ASP A 61 -20.54 8.55 14.22
CA ASP A 61 -21.93 9.01 14.16
C ASP A 61 -22.90 8.24 15.05
N VAL A 62 -22.59 6.96 15.29
CA VAL A 62 -23.34 6.10 16.23
C VAL A 62 -23.24 6.67 17.65
N THR A 63 -22.07 7.20 18.04
CA THR A 63 -21.82 7.85 19.33
C THR A 63 -22.30 9.31 19.39
N ARG A 64 -23.01 9.79 18.36
CA ARG A 64 -23.39 11.21 18.18
C ARG A 64 -24.89 11.41 17.90
N ASP A 65 -25.68 10.35 17.98
CA ASP A 65 -27.14 10.36 17.86
C ASP A 65 -27.64 11.19 16.66
N ARG A 66 -27.11 10.88 15.47
CA ARG A 66 -27.50 11.49 14.19
C ARG A 66 -28.34 10.53 13.34
N PRO A 67 -29.58 10.18 13.73
CA PRO A 67 -30.39 9.16 13.05
C PRO A 67 -30.66 9.49 11.57
N LEU A 68 -30.87 10.77 11.23
CA LEU A 68 -31.01 11.20 9.83
C LEU A 68 -29.75 10.94 8.99
N VAL A 69 -28.56 11.18 9.55
CA VAL A 69 -27.30 10.97 8.82
C VAL A 69 -27.00 9.48 8.68
N LEU A 70 -27.31 8.68 9.71
CA LEU A 70 -27.26 7.21 9.65
C LEU A 70 -28.25 6.66 8.60
N LEU A 71 -29.46 7.20 8.50
CA LEU A 71 -30.44 6.85 7.47
C LEU A 71 -29.93 7.18 6.05
N LEU A 72 -29.30 8.34 5.84
CA LEU A 72 -28.70 8.67 4.54
C LEU A 72 -27.45 7.82 4.23
N HIS A 73 -26.71 7.35 5.23
CA HIS A 73 -25.67 6.33 5.04
C HIS A 73 -26.27 4.97 4.63
N LEU A 74 -27.38 4.55 5.26
CA LEU A 74 -28.12 3.32 4.89
C LEU A 74 -28.68 3.39 3.45
N LEU A 75 -29.19 4.55 3.04
CA LEU A 75 -29.65 4.85 1.67
C LEU A 75 -28.49 5.08 0.67
N GLN A 76 -27.25 4.74 1.03
CA GLN A 76 -26.02 4.91 0.24
C GLN A 76 -25.63 6.37 -0.11
N LEU A 77 -26.38 7.38 0.34
CA LEU A 77 -26.13 8.81 0.10
C LEU A 77 -25.00 9.40 0.97
N GLY A 78 -24.46 8.65 1.93
CA GLY A 78 -23.43 9.09 2.87
C GLY A 78 -22.26 9.90 2.28
N PRO A 79 -21.57 9.44 1.22
CA PRO A 79 -20.50 10.20 0.57
C PRO A 79 -20.95 11.57 0.03
N LEU A 80 -22.21 11.70 -0.41
CA LEU A 80 -22.76 12.98 -0.86
C LEU A 80 -22.96 13.92 0.34
N VAL A 81 -23.60 13.45 1.42
CA VAL A 81 -23.79 14.22 2.67
C VAL A 81 -22.46 14.68 3.25
N ARG A 82 -21.47 13.78 3.34
CA ARG A 82 -20.13 14.07 3.88
C ARG A 82 -19.31 15.00 3.00
N CYS A 83 -19.62 15.09 1.71
CA CYS A 83 -19.06 16.09 0.81
C CYS A 83 -19.70 17.46 1.08
N VAL A 84 -21.03 17.53 1.16
CA VAL A 84 -21.79 18.76 1.46
C VAL A 84 -21.36 19.35 2.82
N GLU A 85 -21.26 18.55 3.89
CA GLU A 85 -20.72 19.00 5.18
C GLU A 85 -19.31 19.59 5.06
N ALA A 86 -18.41 18.93 4.31
CA ALA A 86 -17.03 19.39 4.13
C ALA A 86 -16.94 20.71 3.34
N PHE A 87 -17.82 20.93 2.36
CA PHE A 87 -17.93 22.20 1.65
C PHE A 87 -18.58 23.30 2.51
N TYR A 88 -19.64 22.98 3.27
CA TYR A 88 -20.26 23.89 4.23
C TYR A 88 -19.25 24.41 5.26
N ILE A 89 -18.47 23.51 5.87
CA ILE A 89 -17.38 23.87 6.80
C ILE A 89 -16.35 24.77 6.11
N TYR A 90 -16.01 24.52 4.84
CA TYR A 90 -15.06 25.34 4.11
C TYR A 90 -15.57 26.77 3.81
N TYR A 91 -16.84 26.93 3.47
CA TYR A 91 -17.43 28.24 3.15
C TYR A 91 -17.80 29.08 4.39
N HIS A 92 -18.07 28.46 5.54
CA HIS A 92 -18.38 29.17 6.79
C HIS A 92 -17.16 29.45 7.67
N ALA A 93 -16.03 28.75 7.47
CA ALA A 93 -14.80 29.02 8.21
C ALA A 93 -14.27 30.44 7.94
N GLY A 94 -14.11 31.24 9.00
CA GLY A 94 -13.73 32.66 8.90
C GLY A 94 -14.91 33.64 8.79
N ARG A 95 -16.16 33.16 8.74
CA ARG A 95 -17.36 33.97 9.07
C ARG A 95 -17.83 33.77 10.51
N ILE A 96 -17.39 32.69 11.13
CA ILE A 96 -17.55 32.39 12.55
C ILE A 96 -16.12 32.21 13.08
N GLU A 97 -15.80 32.92 14.14
CA GLU A 97 -14.51 32.84 14.82
C GLU A 97 -14.46 31.53 15.63
N ASP A 98 -13.40 30.72 15.47
CA ASP A 98 -13.31 29.40 16.11
C ASP A 98 -13.01 29.59 17.62
N PRO A 99 -13.93 29.30 18.56
CA PRO A 99 -13.78 29.65 19.98
C PRO A 99 -12.75 28.79 20.74
N TYR A 100 -12.06 27.87 20.04
CA TYR A 100 -10.99 27.07 20.63
C TYR A 100 -9.98 26.60 19.57
N VAL A 101 -8.72 26.95 19.76
CA VAL A 101 -7.63 26.74 18.79
C VAL A 101 -6.69 25.62 19.25
N SER A 102 -6.58 24.59 18.40
CA SER A 102 -5.55 23.55 18.46
C SER A 102 -4.17 24.03 18.06
N ILE A 103 -3.32 24.49 18.98
CA ILE A 103 -1.87 24.41 18.77
C ILE A 103 -1.53 22.95 18.43
N THR A 104 -0.77 22.75 17.36
CA THR A 104 -0.19 21.47 16.93
C THR A 104 1.23 21.72 16.47
N LYS A 105 2.20 21.11 17.17
CA LYS A 105 3.62 21.20 16.81
C LYS A 105 3.96 20.19 15.71
N LYS A 106 4.70 20.60 14.69
CA LYS A 106 5.33 19.71 13.69
C LYS A 106 6.67 20.29 13.21
N TRP A 107 7.64 19.42 12.98
CA TRP A 107 8.95 19.78 12.45
C TRP A 107 8.86 20.11 10.96
N GLN A 108 9.53 21.16 10.49
CA GLN A 108 9.77 21.29 9.05
C GLN A 108 10.97 20.42 8.62
N VAL A 109 10.81 19.76 7.47
CA VAL A 109 11.89 18.99 6.83
C VAL A 109 13.08 19.92 6.57
N PRO A 110 14.28 19.63 7.11
CA PRO A 110 15.39 20.57 7.14
C PRO A 110 15.80 21.00 5.73
N LYS A 111 15.64 22.28 5.42
CA LYS A 111 16.11 22.85 4.15
C LYS A 111 17.64 22.92 4.14
N ASP A 112 18.23 23.39 5.23
CA ASP A 112 19.66 23.75 5.30
C ASP A 112 20.31 23.16 6.57
N GLY A 113 19.97 21.91 6.89
CA GLY A 113 20.49 21.16 8.05
C GLY A 113 19.66 21.32 9.33
N TYR A 114 19.13 22.52 9.58
CA TYR A 114 18.29 22.80 10.75
C TYR A 114 16.83 22.39 10.55
N SER A 115 16.28 21.64 11.50
CA SER A 115 14.85 21.31 11.61
C SER A 115 14.18 22.34 12.53
N GLU A 116 13.30 23.17 11.99
CA GLU A 116 12.53 24.16 12.74
C GLU A 116 11.24 23.52 13.28
N GLU A 117 10.99 23.60 14.58
CA GLU A 117 9.69 23.20 15.17
C GLU A 117 8.69 24.34 14.90
N ILE A 118 7.65 24.06 14.10
CA ILE A 118 6.58 25.03 13.89
C ILE A 118 5.37 24.63 14.72
N GLU A 119 5.06 25.48 15.70
CA GLU A 119 3.77 25.51 16.35
C GLU A 119 2.73 26.09 15.38
N LYS A 120 1.88 25.23 14.82
CA LYS A 120 0.74 25.68 14.02
C LYS A 120 -0.54 25.66 14.83
N GLU A 121 -1.14 26.83 15.00
CA GLU A 121 -2.53 26.98 15.41
C GLU A 121 -3.52 26.42 14.38
N VAL A 122 -4.50 25.65 14.85
CA VAL A 122 -5.51 24.98 14.04
C VAL A 122 -6.87 25.05 14.72
N GLY A 123 -7.69 26.00 14.27
CA GLY A 123 -9.08 26.13 14.67
C GLY A 123 -9.93 24.87 14.47
N GLN A 124 -11.04 24.78 15.20
CA GLN A 124 -11.94 23.62 15.17
C GLN A 124 -12.45 23.32 13.75
N ALA A 125 -12.70 24.34 12.92
CA ALA A 125 -13.12 24.17 11.53
C ALA A 125 -12.03 23.49 10.66
N GLU A 126 -10.75 23.85 10.79
CA GLU A 126 -9.68 23.16 10.06
C GLU A 126 -9.50 21.73 10.57
N ARG A 127 -9.63 21.46 11.87
CA ARG A 127 -9.59 20.09 12.40
C ARG A 127 -10.72 19.22 11.85
N LYS A 128 -11.98 19.69 11.86
CA LYS A 128 -13.12 19.00 11.21
C LYS A 128 -12.85 18.74 9.73
N LEU A 129 -12.38 19.73 8.97
CA LEU A 129 -12.09 19.59 7.54
C LEU A 129 -10.90 18.64 7.25
N ARG A 130 -9.92 18.53 8.17
CA ARG A 130 -8.87 17.50 8.10
C ARG A 130 -9.46 16.09 8.32
N THR A 131 -10.42 15.92 9.24
CA THR A 131 -11.12 14.64 9.45
C THR A 131 -11.83 14.19 8.18
N HIS A 132 -12.70 15.01 7.56
CA HIS A 132 -13.36 14.67 6.30
C HIS A 132 -12.35 14.29 5.21
N ARG A 133 -11.28 15.08 5.02
CA ARG A 133 -10.21 14.76 4.04
C ARG A 133 -9.50 13.43 4.31
N SER A 134 -9.35 13.02 5.56
CA SER A 134 -8.78 11.73 5.94
C SER A 134 -9.76 10.58 5.68
N ALA A 135 -11.05 10.81 5.96
CA ALA A 135 -12.13 9.85 5.76
C ALA A 135 -12.29 9.48 4.28
N PHE A 136 -12.43 10.49 3.41
CA PHE A 136 -12.46 10.30 1.95
C PHE A 136 -11.15 9.73 1.39
N SER A 137 -10.01 9.92 2.08
CA SER A 137 -8.75 9.24 1.70
C SER A 137 -8.87 7.73 1.91
N ARG A 138 -9.24 7.30 3.13
CA ARG A 138 -9.36 5.87 3.47
C ARG A 138 -10.47 5.20 2.66
N ALA A 139 -11.63 5.85 2.52
CA ALA A 139 -12.73 5.39 1.66
C ALA A 139 -12.30 5.22 0.19
N SER A 140 -11.51 6.15 -0.38
CA SER A 140 -11.02 6.00 -1.77
C SER A 140 -10.03 4.84 -1.96
N VAL A 141 -9.29 4.45 -0.92
CA VAL A 141 -8.43 3.24 -0.97
C VAL A 141 -9.29 1.97 -0.91
N ILE A 142 -10.30 1.95 -0.05
CA ILE A 142 -11.25 0.82 0.08
C ILE A 142 -12.01 0.59 -1.23
N GLN A 143 -12.59 1.64 -1.81
CA GLN A 143 -13.26 1.61 -3.12
C GLN A 143 -12.33 1.06 -4.21
N ALA A 144 -11.13 1.63 -4.32
CA ALA A 144 -10.14 1.28 -5.34
C ALA A 144 -9.77 -0.20 -5.37
N PHE A 145 -9.45 -0.80 -4.22
CA PHE A 145 -8.90 -2.16 -4.18
C PHE A 145 -9.91 -3.27 -3.91
N LEU A 146 -11.04 -2.97 -3.26
CA LEU A 146 -12.11 -3.94 -2.99
C LEU A 146 -13.30 -3.81 -3.97
N GLY A 147 -13.36 -2.74 -4.74
CA GLY A 147 -14.34 -2.50 -5.81
C GLY A 147 -13.69 -2.40 -7.18
N SER A 148 -13.02 -1.27 -7.44
CA SER A 148 -12.57 -0.85 -8.76
C SER A 148 -11.58 -1.83 -9.42
N ALA A 149 -10.66 -2.43 -8.65
CA ALA A 149 -9.68 -3.39 -9.16
C ALA A 149 -10.31 -4.75 -9.54
N PRO A 150 -11.13 -5.40 -8.68
CA PRO A 150 -11.98 -6.53 -9.09
C PRO A 150 -12.87 -6.19 -10.29
N GLN A 151 -13.52 -5.02 -10.30
CA GLN A 151 -14.41 -4.59 -11.37
C GLN A 151 -13.66 -4.44 -12.71
N LEU A 152 -12.53 -3.71 -12.74
CA LEU A 152 -11.69 -3.58 -13.94
C LEU A 152 -11.22 -4.94 -14.47
N THR A 153 -10.83 -5.84 -13.56
CA THR A 153 -10.41 -7.21 -13.89
C THR A 153 -11.56 -7.98 -14.56
N LEU A 154 -12.77 -7.90 -14.01
CA LEU A 154 -13.98 -8.54 -14.55
C LEU A 154 -14.36 -7.98 -15.92
N GLN A 155 -14.41 -6.65 -16.08
CA GLN A 155 -14.85 -6.04 -17.33
C GLN A 155 -13.85 -6.24 -18.47
N LEU A 156 -12.55 -6.23 -18.18
CA LEU A 156 -11.51 -6.57 -19.16
C LEU A 156 -11.61 -8.05 -19.57
N TYR A 157 -11.87 -8.96 -18.62
CA TYR A 157 -12.10 -10.38 -18.91
C TYR A 157 -13.33 -10.60 -19.80
N ILE A 158 -14.45 -9.91 -19.53
CA ILE A 158 -15.64 -9.99 -20.38
C ILE A 158 -15.36 -9.46 -21.80
N CYS A 159 -14.59 -8.37 -21.94
CA CYS A 159 -14.20 -7.86 -23.27
C CYS A 159 -13.36 -8.87 -24.06
N ILE A 160 -12.39 -9.54 -23.42
CA ILE A 160 -11.60 -10.60 -24.07
C ILE A 160 -12.49 -11.81 -24.41
N MET A 161 -13.34 -12.26 -23.49
CA MET A 161 -14.20 -13.42 -23.70
C MET A 161 -15.29 -13.21 -24.77
N ARG A 162 -15.70 -11.97 -25.04
CA ARG A 162 -16.65 -11.62 -26.11
C ARG A 162 -16.02 -11.18 -27.43
N GLN A 163 -14.74 -10.86 -27.45
CA GLN A 163 -14.07 -10.18 -28.58
C GLN A 163 -14.74 -8.82 -28.95
N GLU A 164 -15.41 -8.19 -27.98
CA GLU A 164 -16.19 -6.96 -28.19
C GLU A 164 -15.79 -5.85 -27.20
N ILE A 165 -15.40 -4.69 -27.74
CA ILE A 165 -15.15 -3.47 -26.96
C ILE A 165 -16.25 -2.45 -27.28
N THR A 166 -17.35 -2.46 -26.52
CA THR A 166 -18.37 -1.41 -26.63
C THR A 166 -17.88 -0.13 -25.93
N ALA A 167 -18.30 1.04 -26.44
CA ALA A 167 -17.88 2.33 -25.88
C ALA A 167 -18.20 2.45 -24.38
N ALA A 168 -19.36 1.95 -23.93
CA ALA A 168 -19.74 1.94 -22.52
C ALA A 168 -18.80 1.08 -21.64
N ARG A 169 -18.43 -0.14 -22.09
CA ARG A 169 -17.44 -0.98 -21.39
C ARG A 169 -16.08 -0.28 -21.32
N SER A 170 -15.65 0.35 -22.41
CA SER A 170 -14.38 1.09 -22.49
C SER A 170 -14.32 2.28 -21.52
N ILE A 171 -15.36 3.13 -21.52
CA ILE A 171 -15.48 4.26 -20.59
C ILE A 171 -15.49 3.77 -19.14
N PHE A 172 -16.22 2.69 -18.84
CA PHE A 172 -16.27 2.14 -17.48
C PHE A 172 -14.92 1.57 -17.02
N MET A 173 -14.19 0.85 -17.88
CA MET A 173 -12.82 0.40 -17.58
C MET A 173 -11.87 1.57 -17.35
N LEU A 174 -11.98 2.67 -18.10
CA LEU A 174 -11.19 3.88 -17.89
C LEU A 174 -11.52 4.55 -16.56
N LEU A 175 -12.80 4.67 -16.20
CA LEU A 175 -13.25 5.19 -14.91
C LEU A 175 -12.74 4.35 -13.74
N SER A 176 -12.88 3.01 -13.81
CA SER A 176 -12.34 2.12 -12.78
C SER A 176 -10.81 2.20 -12.70
N LEU A 177 -10.07 2.25 -13.82
CA LEU A 177 -8.61 2.43 -13.78
C LEU A 177 -8.21 3.75 -13.10
N LEU A 178 -8.88 4.86 -13.43
CA LEU A 178 -8.67 6.15 -12.76
C LEU A 178 -9.02 6.10 -11.26
N SER A 179 -10.08 5.37 -10.89
CA SER A 179 -10.48 5.12 -9.50
C SER A 179 -9.39 4.36 -8.72
N ILE A 180 -8.84 3.27 -9.28
CA ILE A 180 -7.76 2.50 -8.64
C ILE A 180 -6.48 3.35 -8.53
N VAL A 181 -6.06 4.02 -9.60
CA VAL A 181 -4.83 4.83 -9.62
C VAL A 181 -4.95 6.02 -8.64
N TYR A 182 -6.11 6.67 -8.55
CA TYR A 182 -6.36 7.70 -7.56
C TYR A 182 -6.36 7.13 -6.13
N GLY A 183 -6.97 5.95 -5.89
CA GLY A 183 -6.86 5.25 -4.61
C GLY A 183 -5.42 4.90 -4.23
N ALA A 184 -4.62 4.38 -5.15
CA ALA A 184 -3.20 4.07 -4.95
C ALA A 184 -2.35 5.33 -4.66
N LEU A 185 -2.61 6.43 -5.37
CA LEU A 185 -2.04 7.75 -5.11
C LEU A 185 -2.39 8.24 -3.71
N ARG A 186 -3.66 8.10 -3.29
CA ARG A 186 -4.13 8.45 -1.94
C ARG A 186 -3.56 7.54 -0.87
N CYS A 187 -3.32 6.27 -1.17
CA CYS A 187 -2.63 5.31 -0.31
C CYS A 187 -1.17 5.75 -0.08
N ASN A 188 -0.39 5.99 -1.14
CA ASN A 188 0.99 6.50 -1.04
C ASN A 188 1.10 7.78 -0.21
N ILE A 189 0.21 8.75 -0.45
CA ILE A 189 0.25 10.04 0.26
C ILE A 189 -0.17 9.88 1.73
N LEU A 190 -1.05 8.93 2.04
CA LEU A 190 -1.40 8.59 3.42
C LEU A 190 -0.25 7.86 4.13
N ALA A 191 0.38 6.90 3.45
CA ALA A 191 1.55 6.16 3.95
C ALA A 191 2.69 7.10 4.34
N ILE A 192 3.08 8.02 3.44
CA ILE A 192 4.13 9.02 3.71
C ILE A 192 3.72 9.94 4.88
N LYS A 193 2.42 10.27 5.02
CA LYS A 193 1.96 11.12 6.12
C LYS A 193 1.93 10.44 7.48
N ILE A 194 1.63 9.15 7.56
CA ILE A 194 1.71 8.42 8.84
C ILE A 194 3.18 8.19 9.20
N LYS A 195 3.99 7.76 8.21
CA LYS A 195 5.42 7.47 8.38
C LYS A 195 6.26 8.68 8.82
N TYR A 196 5.84 9.89 8.45
CA TYR A 196 6.49 11.14 8.81
C TYR A 196 5.49 12.13 9.44
N ASP A 197 4.56 11.68 10.30
CA ASP A 197 3.57 12.62 10.87
C ASP A 197 4.25 13.68 11.75
N ASP A 198 5.39 13.40 12.37
CA ASP A 198 6.19 14.39 13.09
C ASP A 198 6.58 15.62 12.22
N TYR A 199 6.52 15.49 10.88
CA TYR A 199 6.96 16.49 9.91
C TYR A 199 5.83 17.15 9.10
N GLU A 200 5.99 18.42 8.70
CA GLU A 200 5.05 19.12 7.79
C GLU A 200 5.22 18.66 6.32
N VAL A 201 4.73 17.47 5.98
CA VAL A 201 4.84 16.86 4.65
C VAL A 201 4.07 17.66 3.57
N ARG A 202 4.78 18.50 2.82
CA ARG A 202 4.27 19.23 1.64
C ARG A 202 4.68 18.54 0.33
N VAL A 203 3.72 17.90 -0.33
CA VAL A 203 3.92 17.17 -1.61
C VAL A 203 3.83 18.13 -2.81
N LYS A 204 4.83 18.12 -3.70
CA LYS A 204 4.88 18.94 -4.94
C LYS A 204 4.03 18.36 -6.07
N ALA A 205 3.53 19.18 -6.99
CA ALA A 205 2.72 18.73 -8.14
C ALA A 205 3.43 17.66 -9.01
N ALA A 206 4.73 17.81 -9.28
CA ALA A 206 5.52 16.80 -9.98
C ALA A 206 5.55 15.43 -9.27
N ALA A 207 5.46 15.41 -7.93
CA ALA A 207 5.39 14.17 -7.16
C ALA A 207 4.03 13.47 -7.31
N TYR A 208 2.93 14.23 -7.39
CA TYR A 208 1.61 13.68 -7.73
C TYR A 208 1.61 13.03 -9.11
N LEU A 209 2.16 13.71 -10.13
CA LEU A 209 2.27 13.18 -11.49
C LEU A 209 3.17 11.92 -11.55
N CYS A 210 4.31 11.93 -10.86
CA CYS A 210 5.22 10.79 -10.86
C CYS A 210 4.62 9.55 -10.19
N ILE A 211 3.90 9.72 -9.06
CA ILE A 211 3.14 8.62 -8.44
C ILE A 211 2.00 8.17 -9.37
N PHE A 212 1.26 9.09 -9.99
CA PHE A 212 0.17 8.75 -10.90
C PHE A 212 0.66 7.87 -12.06
N LEU A 213 1.78 8.22 -12.70
CA LEU A 213 2.38 7.44 -13.79
C LEU A 213 2.89 6.07 -13.29
N TRP A 214 3.67 6.03 -12.20
CA TRP A 214 4.12 4.80 -11.55
C TRP A 214 2.94 3.83 -11.30
N ARG A 215 1.88 4.29 -10.64
CA ARG A 215 0.73 3.45 -10.30
C ARG A 215 -0.12 3.07 -11.51
N SER A 216 -0.24 3.94 -12.51
CA SER A 216 -0.93 3.62 -13.76
C SER A 216 -0.29 2.43 -14.47
N PHE A 217 1.04 2.49 -14.70
CA PHE A 217 1.75 1.40 -15.37
C PHE A 217 1.80 0.12 -14.53
N GLU A 218 1.98 0.21 -13.20
CA GLU A 218 1.98 -0.95 -12.31
C GLU A 218 0.63 -1.70 -12.33
N ILE A 219 -0.46 -0.98 -12.07
CA ILE A 219 -1.81 -1.54 -11.93
C ILE A 219 -2.33 -2.05 -13.28
N ALA A 220 -2.22 -1.25 -14.35
CA ALA A 220 -2.71 -1.64 -15.67
C ALA A 220 -1.99 -2.89 -16.18
N THR A 221 -0.68 -2.99 -15.98
CA THR A 221 0.09 -4.21 -16.32
C THR A 221 -0.38 -5.38 -15.48
N ARG A 222 -0.46 -5.25 -14.15
CA ARG A 222 -0.86 -6.34 -13.26
C ARG A 222 -2.25 -6.89 -13.58
N VAL A 223 -3.23 -6.02 -13.81
CA VAL A 223 -4.60 -6.44 -14.18
C VAL A 223 -4.61 -7.10 -15.55
N THR A 224 -3.94 -6.53 -16.57
CA THR A 224 -3.90 -7.14 -17.91
C THR A 224 -3.23 -8.52 -17.89
N VAL A 225 -2.14 -8.70 -17.14
CA VAL A 225 -1.45 -9.99 -16.99
C VAL A 225 -2.35 -11.04 -16.33
N LEU A 226 -3.05 -10.69 -15.25
CA LEU A 226 -3.99 -11.60 -14.56
C LEU A 226 -5.16 -12.01 -15.47
N VAL A 227 -5.67 -11.09 -16.29
CA VAL A 227 -6.80 -11.33 -17.21
C VAL A 227 -6.39 -12.13 -18.45
N LEU A 228 -5.18 -11.91 -18.99
CA LEU A 228 -4.64 -12.75 -20.06
C LEU A 228 -4.38 -14.18 -19.57
N PHE A 229 -3.81 -14.34 -18.37
CA PHE A 229 -3.64 -15.66 -17.78
C PHE A 229 -4.98 -16.37 -17.52
N SER A 230 -6.00 -15.66 -17.02
CA SER A 230 -7.29 -16.26 -16.68
C SER A 230 -8.17 -16.63 -17.88
N SER A 231 -8.02 -15.98 -19.04
CA SER A 231 -8.76 -16.34 -20.26
C SER A 231 -8.43 -17.76 -20.73
N VAL A 232 -7.19 -18.18 -20.54
CA VAL A 232 -6.64 -19.50 -20.91
C VAL A 232 -6.73 -20.48 -19.75
N LEU A 233 -6.15 -20.16 -18.59
CA LEU A 233 -6.02 -21.07 -17.44
C LEU A 233 -7.05 -20.76 -16.33
N ARG A 234 -8.33 -20.84 -16.70
CA ARG A 234 -9.51 -20.41 -15.90
C ARG A 234 -9.59 -20.93 -14.46
N ILE A 235 -9.11 -22.15 -14.17
CA ILE A 235 -9.14 -22.70 -12.81
C ILE A 235 -7.91 -22.26 -11.98
N TRP A 236 -6.77 -22.09 -12.64
CA TRP A 236 -5.48 -21.77 -11.99
C TRP A 236 -5.39 -20.33 -11.51
N ILE A 237 -6.12 -19.40 -12.12
CA ILE A 237 -6.19 -18.01 -11.62
C ILE A 237 -6.67 -17.94 -10.16
N PHE A 238 -7.61 -18.81 -9.75
CA PHE A 238 -8.08 -18.84 -8.37
C PHE A 238 -6.93 -19.23 -7.41
N LEU A 239 -6.14 -20.25 -7.76
CA LEU A 239 -4.96 -20.65 -6.98
C LEU A 239 -3.93 -19.51 -6.92
N VAL A 240 -3.58 -18.91 -8.05
CA VAL A 240 -2.63 -17.78 -8.12
C VAL A 240 -3.09 -16.60 -7.27
N VAL A 241 -4.38 -16.24 -7.33
CA VAL A 241 -4.97 -15.13 -6.57
C VAL A 241 -5.04 -15.45 -5.07
N MET A 242 -5.48 -16.65 -4.68
CA MET A 242 -5.54 -17.06 -3.28
C MET A 242 -4.15 -17.19 -2.64
N ALA A 243 -3.18 -17.82 -3.32
CA ALA A 243 -1.81 -17.95 -2.82
C ALA A 243 -1.17 -16.57 -2.60
N ASN A 244 -1.41 -15.62 -3.52
CA ASN A 244 -1.04 -14.23 -3.34
C ASN A 244 -1.72 -13.61 -2.11
N PHE A 245 -3.05 -13.67 -2.05
CA PHE A 245 -3.83 -13.00 -1.02
C PHE A 245 -3.45 -13.51 0.38
N PHE A 246 -3.44 -14.82 0.58
CA PHE A 246 -3.01 -15.43 1.84
C PHE A 246 -1.54 -15.13 2.17
N GLY A 247 -0.66 -15.08 1.17
CA GLY A 247 0.75 -14.68 1.37
C GLY A 247 0.88 -13.29 1.98
N PHE A 248 0.21 -12.27 1.42
CA PHE A 248 0.24 -10.91 1.97
C PHE A 248 -0.60 -10.74 3.24
N TYR A 249 -1.66 -11.52 3.41
CA TYR A 249 -2.50 -11.51 4.62
C TYR A 249 -1.75 -12.07 5.83
N PHE A 250 -1.15 -13.26 5.73
CA PHE A 250 -0.50 -13.92 6.86
C PHE A 250 0.90 -13.35 7.18
N PHE A 251 1.58 -12.69 6.24
CA PHE A 251 2.94 -12.19 6.46
C PHE A 251 3.09 -11.26 7.69
N PRO A 252 2.24 -10.23 7.91
CA PRO A 252 2.27 -9.43 9.15
C PRO A 252 2.00 -10.25 10.43
N TRP A 253 1.07 -11.22 10.39
CA TRP A 253 0.77 -12.10 11.53
C TRP A 253 1.94 -13.03 11.88
N ILE A 254 2.66 -13.54 10.87
CA ILE A 254 3.87 -14.36 11.06
C ILE A 254 5.00 -13.53 11.68
N LEU A 255 5.17 -12.26 11.28
CA LEU A 255 6.13 -11.34 11.91
C LEU A 255 5.75 -11.02 13.36
N PHE A 256 4.46 -10.78 13.63
CA PHE A 256 3.91 -10.59 14.98
C PHE A 256 4.21 -11.79 15.88
N TRP A 257 3.80 -13.00 15.50
CA TRP A 257 4.04 -14.22 16.28
C TRP A 257 5.52 -14.52 16.51
N ARG A 258 6.39 -14.22 15.54
CA ARG A 258 7.86 -14.38 15.69
C ARG A 258 8.47 -13.40 16.70
N SER A 259 7.93 -12.19 16.81
CA SER A 259 8.44 -11.16 17.72
C SER A 259 8.18 -11.45 19.20
N LYS A 260 7.14 -12.24 19.51
CA LYS A 260 6.59 -12.46 20.86
C LYS A 260 6.14 -11.17 21.58
N SER A 261 5.83 -10.11 20.82
CA SER A 261 5.21 -8.89 21.34
C SER A 261 3.91 -9.18 22.12
N PRO A 262 3.59 -8.41 23.18
CA PRO A 262 2.23 -8.39 23.72
C PRO A 262 1.23 -7.97 22.63
N PHE A 263 -0.03 -8.38 22.82
CA PHE A 263 -1.12 -8.00 21.92
C PHE A 263 -1.43 -6.49 22.04
N PRO A 264 -1.65 -5.75 20.94
CA PRO A 264 -1.83 -4.30 20.97
C PRO A 264 -3.20 -3.90 21.55
N GLU A 265 -3.26 -3.65 22.86
CA GLU A 265 -4.50 -3.33 23.59
C GLU A 265 -4.88 -1.83 23.57
N ASN A 266 -4.16 -1.00 22.81
CA ASN A 266 -4.23 0.47 22.89
C ASN A 266 -4.71 1.20 21.60
N ILE A 267 -5.21 0.50 20.57
CA ILE A 267 -5.50 1.12 19.24
C ILE A 267 -6.54 2.26 19.35
N GLU A 268 -7.66 2.04 20.03
CA GLU A 268 -8.47 3.10 20.65
C GLU A 268 -8.93 2.60 22.02
N LYS A 269 -9.03 3.49 23.03
CA LYS A 269 -9.43 3.15 24.40
C LYS A 269 -10.87 2.62 24.57
N GLU A 270 -11.62 2.51 23.49
CA GLU A 270 -13.02 2.09 23.45
C GLU A 270 -13.23 0.70 22.84
N PHE A 271 -12.20 0.08 22.26
CA PHE A 271 -12.32 -1.28 21.71
C PHE A 271 -11.99 -2.36 22.74
N SER A 272 -12.89 -3.35 22.84
CA SER A 272 -12.57 -4.61 23.49
C SER A 272 -11.48 -5.35 22.71
N ARG A 273 -10.79 -6.28 23.37
CA ARG A 273 -9.74 -7.12 22.75
C ARG A 273 -10.22 -7.80 21.44
N VAL A 274 -11.51 -8.19 21.38
CA VAL A 274 -12.14 -8.76 20.19
C VAL A 274 -12.33 -7.71 19.09
N GLY A 275 -12.77 -6.50 19.44
CA GLY A 275 -12.87 -5.37 18.49
C GLY A 275 -11.52 -5.03 17.85
N THR A 276 -10.47 -4.96 18.65
CA THR A 276 -9.07 -4.79 18.19
C THR A 276 -8.68 -5.89 17.21
N THR A 277 -8.91 -7.18 17.52
CA THR A 277 -8.64 -8.30 16.60
C THR A 277 -9.39 -8.16 15.27
N ILE A 278 -10.65 -7.72 15.30
CA ILE A 278 -11.46 -7.49 14.08
C ILE A 278 -10.87 -6.34 13.25
N VAL A 279 -10.48 -5.22 13.87
CA VAL A 279 -9.86 -4.09 13.18
C VAL A 279 -8.53 -4.50 12.54
N LEU A 280 -7.69 -5.29 13.23
CA LEU A 280 -6.43 -5.80 12.67
C LEU A 280 -6.64 -6.83 11.55
N CYS A 281 -7.67 -7.68 11.65
CA CYS A 281 -8.09 -8.58 10.58
C CYS A 281 -8.50 -7.79 9.33
N LEU A 282 -9.36 -6.78 9.48
CA LEU A 282 -9.80 -5.91 8.38
C LEU A 282 -8.65 -5.09 7.78
N LEU A 283 -7.71 -4.61 8.61
CA LEU A 283 -6.51 -3.90 8.17
C LEU A 283 -5.57 -4.82 7.36
N THR A 284 -5.31 -6.03 7.83
CA THR A 284 -4.47 -7.01 7.13
C THR A 284 -5.14 -7.57 5.87
N PHE A 285 -6.47 -7.71 5.86
CA PHE A 285 -7.27 -8.03 4.68
C PHE A 285 -7.17 -6.92 3.61
N LEU A 286 -7.34 -5.65 3.99
CA LEU A 286 -7.16 -4.51 3.07
C LEU A 286 -5.72 -4.39 2.58
N TYR A 287 -4.73 -4.61 3.46
CA TYR A 287 -3.31 -4.65 3.10
C TYR A 287 -3.02 -5.75 2.06
N ALA A 288 -3.58 -6.95 2.23
CA ALA A 288 -3.46 -8.03 1.24
C ALA A 288 -4.12 -7.67 -0.09
N GLY A 289 -5.33 -7.07 -0.05
CA GLY A 289 -6.04 -6.58 -1.24
C GLY A 289 -5.27 -5.51 -2.01
N ILE A 290 -4.63 -4.55 -1.32
CA ILE A 290 -3.76 -3.55 -1.97
C ILE A 290 -2.54 -4.24 -2.60
N ASN A 291 -1.77 -5.00 -1.81
CA ASN A 291 -0.52 -5.60 -2.26
C ASN A 291 -0.71 -6.70 -3.31
N MET A 292 -1.91 -7.26 -3.49
CA MET A 292 -2.26 -8.13 -4.63
C MET A 292 -2.11 -7.41 -5.99
N PHE A 293 -2.43 -6.11 -6.05
CA PHE A 293 -2.43 -5.31 -7.28
C PHE A 293 -1.24 -4.34 -7.38
N CYS A 294 -0.82 -3.69 -6.30
CA CYS A 294 0.31 -2.75 -6.29
C CYS A 294 0.98 -2.63 -4.92
N TRP A 295 2.26 -2.25 -4.87
CA TRP A 295 2.98 -2.08 -3.58
C TRP A 295 2.25 -1.07 -2.67
N SER A 296 1.84 -1.43 -1.47
CA SER A 296 1.07 -0.52 -0.60
C SER A 296 1.84 0.72 -0.09
N ALA A 297 3.17 0.77 -0.25
CA ALA A 297 4.08 1.78 0.33
C ALA A 297 4.02 1.91 1.87
N VAL A 298 3.30 1.00 2.52
CA VAL A 298 3.20 0.76 3.96
C VAL A 298 3.82 -0.61 4.22
N GLN A 299 4.53 -0.77 5.32
CA GLN A 299 4.84 -2.08 5.88
C GLN A 299 4.08 -2.17 7.21
N VAL A 300 3.13 -3.10 7.31
CA VAL A 300 2.32 -3.30 8.52
C VAL A 300 3.12 -4.14 9.52
N GLU A 301 3.39 -3.56 10.69
CA GLU A 301 4.10 -4.20 11.80
C GLU A 301 3.21 -4.13 13.04
N LEU A 302 2.50 -5.23 13.33
CA LEU A 302 1.49 -5.31 14.40
C LEU A 302 2.05 -5.19 15.83
N ASN A 303 3.38 -5.02 15.97
CA ASN A 303 4.10 -4.80 17.22
C ASN A 303 4.31 -3.31 17.51
N ASP A 304 4.30 -2.47 16.47
CA ASP A 304 4.49 -1.02 16.57
C ASP A 304 3.16 -0.38 17.02
N PRO A 305 3.12 0.55 17.98
CA PRO A 305 1.89 1.25 18.37
C PRO A 305 1.22 2.00 17.21
N ASP A 306 1.98 2.48 16.21
CA ASP A 306 1.44 3.11 14.99
C ASP A 306 1.08 2.08 13.89
N LEU A 307 1.25 0.77 14.16
CA LEU A 307 1.02 -0.38 13.29
C LEU A 307 1.81 -0.39 11.97
N ILE A 308 2.70 0.60 11.76
CA ILE A 308 3.35 0.91 10.50
C ILE A 308 4.82 1.26 10.75
N SER A 309 5.74 0.51 10.14
CA SER A 309 7.18 0.72 10.33
C SER A 309 7.63 2.13 9.93
N LYS A 310 8.20 2.89 10.87
CA LYS A 310 8.75 4.23 10.57
C LYS A 310 10.03 4.18 9.72
N SER A 311 10.77 3.06 9.73
CA SER A 311 12.01 2.87 8.96
C SER A 311 11.77 2.69 7.45
N GLN A 312 12.70 3.13 6.60
CA GLN A 312 12.59 3.00 5.13
C GLN A 312 13.30 1.73 4.62
N ASN A 313 12.59 0.61 4.58
CA ASN A 313 13.14 -0.69 4.17
C ASN A 313 13.21 -0.84 2.63
N TRP A 314 14.29 -0.34 2.03
CA TRP A 314 14.57 -0.47 0.59
C TRP A 314 14.66 -1.93 0.11
N TYR A 315 15.11 -2.85 0.96
CA TYR A 315 15.26 -4.26 0.63
C TYR A 315 13.90 -4.92 0.35
N GLN A 316 12.91 -4.72 1.23
CA GLN A 316 11.56 -5.26 1.03
C GLN A 316 10.88 -4.69 -0.23
N MET A 317 11.02 -3.39 -0.49
CA MET A 317 10.49 -2.77 -1.71
C MET A 317 11.11 -3.42 -2.97
N THR A 318 12.43 -3.63 -2.95
CA THR A 318 13.15 -4.25 -4.07
C THR A 318 12.75 -5.72 -4.26
N MET A 319 12.59 -6.48 -3.16
CA MET A 319 12.03 -7.84 -3.20
C MET A 319 10.63 -7.88 -3.80
N TYR A 320 9.72 -6.99 -3.38
CA TYR A 320 8.34 -6.93 -3.88
C TYR A 320 8.32 -6.71 -5.41
N TYR A 321 9.03 -5.70 -5.91
CA TYR A 321 9.07 -5.41 -7.35
C TYR A 321 9.77 -6.51 -8.16
N THR A 322 10.81 -7.15 -7.61
CA THR A 322 11.49 -8.28 -8.27
C THR A 322 10.59 -9.51 -8.34
N LEU A 323 9.94 -9.88 -7.23
CA LEU A 323 9.02 -11.02 -7.15
C LEU A 323 7.82 -10.83 -8.10
N ARG A 324 7.22 -9.63 -8.08
CA ARG A 324 6.11 -9.26 -8.97
C ARG A 324 6.50 -9.25 -10.45
N PHE A 325 7.73 -8.84 -10.79
CA PHE A 325 8.22 -8.93 -12.18
C PHE A 325 8.36 -10.39 -12.63
N VAL A 326 8.98 -11.24 -11.81
CA VAL A 326 9.14 -12.68 -12.10
C VAL A 326 7.80 -13.38 -12.23
N GLU A 327 6.86 -13.11 -11.32
CA GLU A 327 5.51 -13.66 -11.38
C GLU A 327 4.73 -13.17 -12.61
N ASN A 328 4.76 -11.87 -12.92
CA ASN A 328 4.07 -11.34 -14.10
C ASN A 328 4.67 -11.93 -15.39
N ALA A 329 5.99 -12.11 -15.46
CA ALA A 329 6.65 -12.77 -16.58
C ALA A 329 6.28 -14.27 -16.68
N PHE A 330 6.16 -14.98 -15.56
CA PHE A 330 5.72 -16.38 -15.51
C PHE A 330 4.26 -16.54 -15.97
N LEU A 331 3.34 -15.69 -15.48
CA LEU A 331 1.94 -15.71 -15.89
C LEU A 331 1.78 -15.36 -17.38
N LEU A 332 2.54 -14.39 -17.89
CA LEU A 332 2.59 -14.08 -19.33
C LEU A 332 3.19 -15.23 -20.16
N LEU A 333 4.20 -15.93 -19.65
CA LEU A 333 4.80 -17.07 -20.34
C LEU A 333 3.80 -18.23 -20.44
N MET A 334 3.09 -18.54 -19.36
CA MET A 334 2.04 -19.56 -19.36
C MET A 334 0.88 -19.18 -20.29
N TRP A 335 0.45 -17.92 -20.30
CA TRP A 335 -0.51 -17.43 -21.28
C TRP A 335 0.00 -17.59 -22.73
N TYR A 336 1.26 -17.24 -22.99
CA TYR A 336 1.86 -17.32 -24.33
C TYR A 336 1.98 -18.77 -24.84
N LEU A 337 2.34 -19.71 -23.96
CA LEU A 337 2.51 -21.14 -24.29
C LEU A 337 1.16 -21.84 -24.55
N TYR A 338 0.13 -21.52 -23.78
CA TYR A 338 -1.19 -22.17 -23.87
C TYR A 338 -2.23 -21.33 -24.66
N LYS A 339 -1.80 -20.30 -25.40
CA LYS A 339 -2.71 -19.38 -26.12
C LYS A 339 -3.61 -20.13 -27.13
N THR A 340 -4.85 -19.68 -27.25
CA THR A 340 -5.83 -20.20 -28.21
C THR A 340 -5.97 -19.28 -29.44
N ASP A 341 -6.67 -19.76 -30.48
CA ASP A 341 -6.85 -19.07 -31.77
C ASP A 341 -7.51 -17.69 -31.68
N ILE A 342 -8.19 -17.42 -30.56
CA ILE A 342 -8.71 -16.10 -30.16
C ILE A 342 -7.64 -15.00 -30.30
N TYR A 343 -6.37 -15.35 -30.14
CA TYR A 343 -5.24 -14.41 -30.23
C TYR A 343 -4.57 -14.33 -31.60
N MET A 344 -5.05 -15.00 -32.66
CA MET A 344 -4.39 -15.00 -33.98
C MET A 344 -4.28 -13.61 -34.61
N TYR A 345 -5.27 -12.74 -34.44
CA TYR A 345 -5.25 -11.37 -34.98
C TYR A 345 -4.36 -10.39 -34.19
N VAL A 346 -3.75 -10.83 -33.09
CA VAL A 346 -2.90 -10.01 -32.22
C VAL A 346 -1.47 -10.50 -32.29
N CYS A 347 -0.51 -9.60 -32.55
CA CYS A 347 0.92 -9.92 -32.50
C CYS A 347 1.34 -10.28 -31.05
N THR A 348 1.19 -11.56 -30.69
CA THR A 348 1.34 -12.06 -29.32
C THR A 348 2.69 -11.75 -28.69
N PRO A 349 3.85 -11.94 -29.39
CA PRO A 349 5.16 -11.62 -28.82
C PRO A 349 5.34 -10.13 -28.53
N LEU A 350 4.74 -9.27 -29.36
CA LEU A 350 4.82 -7.82 -29.22
C LEU A 350 3.91 -7.30 -28.08
N LEU A 351 2.76 -7.94 -27.84
CA LEU A 351 1.94 -7.69 -26.65
C LEU A 351 2.67 -8.13 -25.36
N PHE A 352 3.28 -9.33 -25.36
CA PHE A 352 4.11 -9.83 -24.26
C PHE A 352 5.24 -8.84 -23.92
N LEU A 353 6.00 -8.40 -24.92
CA LEU A 353 7.10 -7.44 -24.74
C LEU A 353 6.60 -6.06 -24.23
N ARG A 354 5.48 -5.56 -24.77
CA ARG A 354 4.86 -4.30 -24.31
C ARG A 354 4.46 -4.36 -22.83
N LEU A 355 3.94 -5.48 -22.35
CA LEU A 355 3.54 -5.63 -20.94
C LEU A 355 4.75 -5.71 -20.00
N LEU A 356 5.83 -6.41 -20.38
CA LEU A 356 7.07 -6.38 -19.60
C LEU A 356 7.70 -4.97 -19.58
N LEU A 357 7.76 -4.29 -20.71
CA LEU A 357 8.28 -2.91 -20.80
C LEU A 357 7.42 -1.93 -19.99
N SER A 358 6.10 -2.10 -19.99
CA SER A 358 5.17 -1.33 -19.15
C SER A 358 5.47 -1.49 -17.65
N TYR A 359 5.79 -2.70 -17.17
CA TYR A 359 6.23 -2.90 -15.79
C TYR A 359 7.59 -2.23 -15.50
N CYS A 360 8.52 -2.28 -16.45
CA CYS A 360 9.81 -1.57 -16.33
C CYS A 360 9.61 -0.04 -16.25
N MET A 361 8.66 0.53 -17.00
CA MET A 361 8.28 1.94 -16.89
C MET A 361 7.67 2.28 -15.51
N ALA A 362 6.90 1.38 -14.92
CA ALA A 362 6.40 1.56 -13.54
C ALA A 362 7.56 1.65 -12.52
N ILE A 363 8.55 0.76 -12.63
CA ILE A 363 9.77 0.79 -11.80
C ILE A 363 10.57 2.08 -12.06
N PHE A 364 10.71 2.52 -13.31
CA PHE A 364 11.38 3.78 -13.65
C PHE A 364 10.72 4.99 -12.96
N PHE A 365 9.40 5.14 -13.06
CA PHE A 365 8.69 6.23 -12.39
C PHE A 365 8.70 6.12 -10.85
N MET A 366 8.78 4.92 -10.28
CA MET A 366 9.04 4.74 -8.84
C MET A 366 10.41 5.28 -8.44
N LEU A 367 11.47 4.95 -9.19
CA LEU A 367 12.84 5.39 -8.89
C LEU A 367 12.97 6.92 -9.03
N VAL A 368 12.42 7.48 -10.11
CA VAL A 368 12.33 8.94 -10.31
C VAL A 368 11.57 9.60 -9.17
N PHE A 369 10.46 9.00 -8.71
CA PHE A 369 9.71 9.52 -7.57
C PHE A 369 10.57 9.58 -6.30
N TYR A 370 11.23 8.48 -5.91
CA TYR A 370 12.02 8.46 -4.68
C TYR A 370 13.26 9.36 -4.76
N GLN A 371 13.94 9.45 -5.90
CA GLN A 371 15.19 10.20 -6.07
C GLN A 371 14.98 11.72 -6.16
N PHE A 372 13.95 12.17 -6.90
CA PHE A 372 13.75 13.59 -7.20
C PHE A 372 12.54 14.20 -6.50
N CYS A 373 11.44 13.45 -6.36
CA CYS A 373 10.13 13.99 -6.00
C CYS A 373 9.67 13.70 -4.55
N HIS A 374 10.31 12.77 -3.84
CA HIS A 374 9.91 12.40 -2.48
C HIS A 374 10.09 13.58 -1.51
N PRO A 375 9.05 13.98 -0.73
CA PRO A 375 9.08 15.20 0.06
C PRO A 375 10.14 15.16 1.18
N CYS A 376 10.30 14.00 1.83
CA CYS A 376 11.21 13.81 2.94
C CYS A 376 12.58 13.24 2.51
N LYS A 377 13.00 13.43 1.25
CA LYS A 377 14.20 12.73 0.71
C LYS A 377 15.51 13.01 1.44
N LYS A 378 15.59 14.12 2.20
CA LYS A 378 16.75 14.47 3.05
C LYS A 378 16.85 13.64 4.33
N LEU A 379 15.80 12.89 4.71
CA LEU A 379 15.78 12.01 5.88
C LEU A 379 16.18 10.56 5.53
N PHE A 380 16.56 10.28 4.28
CA PHE A 380 17.07 8.97 3.89
C PHE A 380 18.54 8.83 4.29
N SER A 381 18.86 7.86 5.13
CA SER A 381 20.20 7.57 5.66
C SER A 381 21.18 6.94 4.66
N SER A 382 20.72 6.62 3.45
CA SER A 382 21.55 6.10 2.35
C SER A 382 20.90 6.50 1.02
N SER A 383 21.69 6.67 -0.04
CA SER A 383 21.09 6.95 -1.35
C SER A 383 20.35 5.72 -1.89
N ILE A 384 19.32 5.94 -2.70
CA ILE A 384 18.56 4.86 -3.36
C ILE A 384 19.49 3.99 -4.20
N THR A 385 20.50 4.60 -4.82
CA THR A 385 21.57 3.94 -5.58
C THR A 385 22.44 3.02 -4.71
N GLU A 386 22.89 3.46 -3.53
CA GLU A 386 23.62 2.60 -2.58
C GLU A 386 22.74 1.47 -2.04
N ALA A 387 21.49 1.78 -1.68
CA ALA A 387 20.55 0.81 -1.11
C ALA A 387 20.18 -0.29 -2.13
N LEU A 388 19.91 0.09 -3.38
CA LEU A 388 19.69 -0.86 -4.48
C LEU A 388 20.95 -1.67 -4.79
N LEU A 389 22.12 -1.03 -4.90
CA LEU A 389 23.38 -1.73 -5.14
C LEU A 389 23.70 -2.74 -4.03
N SER A 390 23.42 -2.39 -2.78
CA SER A 390 23.57 -3.28 -1.62
C SER A 390 22.56 -4.44 -1.65
N CYS A 391 21.31 -4.17 -2.05
CA CYS A 391 20.31 -5.22 -2.27
C CYS A 391 20.69 -6.17 -3.42
N PHE A 392 21.17 -5.65 -4.55
CA PHE A 392 21.68 -6.48 -5.65
C PHE A 392 22.90 -7.31 -5.24
N LYS A 393 23.84 -6.73 -4.47
CA LYS A 393 24.98 -7.48 -3.88
C LYS A 393 24.48 -8.60 -2.97
N PHE A 394 23.50 -8.34 -2.09
CA PHE A 394 22.92 -9.35 -1.20
C PHE A 394 22.22 -10.47 -1.98
N LEU A 395 21.36 -10.13 -2.95
CA LEU A 395 20.68 -11.10 -3.82
C LEU A 395 21.67 -11.95 -4.63
N PHE A 396 22.77 -11.34 -5.09
CA PHE A 396 23.84 -12.07 -5.77
C PHE A 396 24.65 -12.95 -4.81
N PHE A 397 24.90 -12.51 -3.56
CA PHE A 397 25.60 -13.29 -2.54
C PHE A 397 24.79 -14.52 -2.09
N MET A 398 23.47 -14.36 -1.86
CA MET A 398 22.54 -15.47 -1.61
C MET A 398 22.45 -16.46 -2.79
N ARG A 399 22.76 -16.01 -4.02
CA ARG A 399 22.89 -16.85 -5.21
C ARG A 399 24.29 -17.49 -5.36
N LYS A 400 25.27 -17.06 -4.56
CA LYS A 400 26.67 -17.50 -4.59
C LYS A 400 27.02 -18.56 -3.53
N THR A 401 26.07 -18.96 -2.69
CA THR A 401 26.18 -20.14 -1.80
C THR A 401 25.68 -21.43 -2.47
N PRO A 402 26.53 -22.10 -3.25
CA PRO A 402 26.50 -23.56 -3.29
C PRO A 402 27.89 -24.21 -3.11
N LYS A 403 27.95 -25.19 -2.18
CA LYS A 403 28.96 -26.27 -2.09
C LYS A 403 30.45 -25.89 -1.94
N SER A 404 30.92 -25.81 -0.69
CA SER A 404 32.35 -26.03 -0.35
C SER A 404 32.53 -26.46 1.13
N THR A 405 32.10 -27.68 1.48
CA THR A 405 32.32 -28.27 2.83
C THR A 405 32.39 -29.80 2.81
N VAL A 406 32.74 -30.38 1.65
CA VAL A 406 32.94 -31.83 1.44
C VAL A 406 34.09 -31.97 0.43
N LEU A 407 34.99 -32.93 0.65
CA LEU A 407 36.18 -33.25 -0.17
C LEU A 407 37.26 -32.15 -0.25
N ARG A 408 38.10 -32.05 0.80
CA ARG A 408 39.55 -31.83 0.65
C ARG A 408 40.38 -32.38 1.83
N ASP A 409 40.07 -33.59 2.29
CA ASP A 409 40.88 -34.35 3.25
C ASP A 409 41.07 -35.79 2.76
N GLU A 410 41.87 -35.96 1.70
CA GLU A 410 42.62 -37.20 1.37
C GLU A 410 43.51 -36.93 0.13
N ALA A 411 44.84 -37.08 0.31
CA ALA A 411 45.98 -36.90 -0.63
C ALA A 411 47.09 -36.02 0.03
N ALA A 412 47.77 -36.44 1.10
CA ALA A 412 48.74 -37.55 1.22
C ALA A 412 50.18 -37.19 0.79
N GLU A 413 51.11 -37.18 1.77
CA GLU A 413 52.59 -37.33 1.65
C GLU A 413 53.37 -36.17 0.97
N LYS A 414 54.66 -35.87 1.24
CA LYS A 414 55.77 -36.37 2.13
C LYS A 414 56.88 -35.26 2.19
N THR A 415 57.79 -35.06 3.15
CA THR A 415 58.09 -35.63 4.49
C THR A 415 58.51 -34.44 5.46
N PRO A 416 59.52 -34.43 6.39
CA PRO A 416 59.73 -33.31 7.35
C PRO A 416 61.11 -32.57 7.24
N GLU A 417 61.36 -31.60 8.12
CA GLU A 417 62.63 -31.53 8.88
C GLU A 417 62.46 -30.89 10.29
N ASN A 418 63.45 -31.09 11.17
CA ASN A 418 63.41 -30.88 12.64
C ASN A 418 63.55 -29.38 13.04
N THR A 419 63.34 -28.91 14.29
CA THR A 419 63.91 -29.36 15.58
C THR A 419 63.14 -28.78 16.78
N ASP A 420 63.25 -29.42 17.94
CA ASP A 420 62.65 -29.04 19.24
C ASP A 420 63.22 -27.75 19.88
N GLU A 421 62.42 -27.09 20.74
CA GLU A 421 62.72 -26.98 22.18
C GLU A 421 61.47 -26.55 22.99
N ALA A 422 61.56 -26.47 24.33
CA ALA A 422 60.43 -26.71 25.25
C ALA A 422 60.15 -25.60 26.29
N GLN A 423 59.37 -25.95 27.34
CA GLN A 423 59.08 -25.19 28.58
C GLN A 423 58.08 -24.00 28.42
N SER A 424 56.85 -23.96 28.94
CA SER A 424 56.15 -24.44 30.17
C SER A 424 56.12 -23.46 31.35
N SER A 425 55.02 -23.51 32.13
CA SER A 425 54.62 -22.60 33.25
C SER A 425 54.28 -21.16 32.81
N SER A 426 53.13 -20.55 33.08
CA SER A 426 52.20 -20.53 34.23
C SER A 426 52.66 -19.66 35.42
N LYS A 427 51.98 -18.51 35.63
CA LYS A 427 51.24 -18.16 36.87
C LYS A 427 50.65 -16.74 36.85
N THR A 428 49.65 -16.54 37.70
CA THR A 428 48.96 -15.29 38.06
C THR A 428 49.76 -14.43 39.05
N VAL A 429 49.43 -13.13 39.16
CA VAL A 429 48.95 -12.44 40.40
C VAL A 429 48.71 -10.93 40.15
N ASP A 430 47.86 -10.35 40.98
CA ASP A 430 47.22 -9.03 40.91
C ASP A 430 48.11 -7.79 41.08
N SER A 431 47.59 -6.62 40.64
CA SER A 431 47.48 -5.43 41.51
C SER A 431 46.46 -4.38 41.04
N GLN A 432 45.55 -4.02 41.96
CA GLN A 432 45.27 -2.68 42.51
C GLN A 432 45.50 -1.39 41.69
N LYS A 433 44.76 -0.27 41.88
CA LYS A 433 43.49 0.06 42.61
C LYS A 433 43.18 1.56 42.42
N GLY A 434 41.89 1.94 42.36
CA GLY A 434 41.42 3.35 42.36
C GLY A 434 40.14 3.50 41.53
N ASN A 435 38.94 3.83 42.04
CA ASN A 435 38.49 4.94 42.90
C ASN A 435 38.79 6.32 42.28
N LEU A 436 37.85 7.27 42.20
CA LEU A 436 36.43 7.29 42.60
C LEU A 436 35.70 8.36 41.76
N HIS A 437 34.40 8.19 41.49
CA HIS A 437 33.37 9.18 41.86
C HIS A 437 31.96 8.72 41.48
N GLN A 438 31.14 8.50 42.50
CA GLN A 438 29.70 8.37 42.39
C GLN A 438 29.09 9.69 42.89
N SER A 439 27.99 10.15 42.32
CA SER A 439 27.20 11.25 42.87
C SER A 439 25.73 10.98 42.62
N ALA A 440 24.93 11.04 43.68
CA ALA A 440 23.50 10.82 43.64
C ALA A 440 22.81 11.72 44.66
N SER A 441 21.88 12.55 44.19
CA SER A 441 20.89 13.28 44.97
C SER A 441 19.77 13.65 43.98
N SER A 442 18.49 13.29 44.10
CA SER A 442 17.56 12.94 45.21
C SER A 442 16.64 14.10 45.61
N ASN A 443 15.34 13.77 45.66
CA ASN A 443 14.20 14.61 46.05
C ASN A 443 13.87 15.75 45.04
N ALA A 444 12.61 16.19 44.92
CA ALA A 444 11.39 15.80 45.63
C ALA A 444 10.23 15.58 44.64
#